data_AF-A0A9X7XT10-F1
#
_entry.id   AF-A0A9X7XT10-F1
#
_cell.length_a   1.000
_cell.length_b   1.000
_cell.length_c   1.000
_cell.angle_alpha   90.00
_cell.angle_beta   90.00
_cell.angle_gamma   90.00
#
_symmetry.space_group_name_H-M   'P 1'
#
loop_
_entity.id
_entity.type
_entity.pdbx_description
1 polymer ?
#
loop_
_entity_poly.entity_id
_entity_poly.type
_entity_poly.pdbx_seq_one_letter_code
_entity_poly.pdbx_strand_id
1 'polypeptide(L)'
;MRKWIFSLLISVILAGCGTIPGSHETSSVNNHSPNSETENQGNAVEQLTVQRGQDVFTKEHPPLNLGIITSANELYTLAYRKSGEEIGIKTSQELGFPIESPKESGTVEKERTYIRLVKPPFLPDPGVNEFPRKDIILYVDPQSPDDAFVAIQNPEKLDEWRVLKVSGYGPWLKKEIDLYLSLNTGL
;
A
#
# COMPACT_ATOMS: atom_id res chain seq x y z
N MET A 1 -11.13 -16.62 61.21
CA MET A 1 -9.86 -16.62 61.98
C MET A 1 -8.99 -17.80 61.55
N ARG A 2 -7.94 -17.57 60.74
CA ARG A 2 -6.67 -18.35 60.59
C ARG A 2 -5.84 -17.68 59.48
N LYS A 3 -4.94 -16.74 59.83
CA LYS A 3 -3.45 -16.85 59.84
C LYS A 3 -2.88 -17.48 58.54
N TRP A 4 -2.32 -16.74 57.58
CA TRP A 4 -1.05 -15.97 57.49
C TRP A 4 0.16 -16.78 56.96
N ILE A 5 0.80 -16.19 55.91
CA ILE A 5 2.24 -16.15 55.53
C ILE A 5 2.78 -17.06 54.39
N PHE A 6 3.13 -16.34 53.29
CA PHE A 6 4.30 -16.36 52.39
C PHE A 6 5.14 -17.62 52.12
N SER A 7 5.50 -17.82 50.83
CA SER A 7 6.92 -17.77 50.44
C SER A 7 7.11 -17.37 48.98
N LEU A 8 7.92 -16.33 48.81
CA LEU A 8 8.46 -15.75 47.57
C LEU A 8 9.81 -16.45 47.29
N LEU A 9 10.11 -16.82 46.05
CA LEU A 9 11.45 -17.28 45.65
C LEU A 9 11.90 -16.49 44.42
N ILE A 10 12.59 -15.39 44.69
CA ILE A 10 13.35 -14.61 43.71
C ILE A 10 14.74 -15.22 43.67
N SER A 11 15.16 -15.74 42.50
CA SER A 11 16.55 -16.09 42.26
C SER A 11 17.25 -14.88 41.63
N VAL A 12 18.03 -14.17 42.45
CA VAL A 12 19.06 -13.22 42.01
C VAL A 12 20.34 -14.01 41.80
N ILE A 13 20.90 -14.00 40.59
CA ILE A 13 22.31 -14.34 40.36
C ILE A 13 22.99 -13.07 39.88
N LEU A 14 23.91 -12.57 40.71
CA LEU A 14 24.75 -11.42 40.42
C LEU A 14 26.18 -11.89 40.11
N ALA A 15 26.78 -11.19 39.14
CA ALA A 15 28.20 -10.87 38.97
C ALA A 15 29.19 -11.95 38.50
N GLY A 16 29.76 -11.66 37.33
CA GLY A 16 31.09 -12.11 36.91
C GLY A 16 31.70 -11.09 35.96
N CYS A 17 32.36 -10.07 36.52
CA CYS A 17 33.26 -9.18 35.78
C CYS A 17 34.50 -9.96 35.33
N GLY A 18 34.84 -9.88 34.05
CA GLY A 18 36.11 -10.34 33.52
C GLY A 18 36.56 -9.40 32.39
N THR A 19 37.55 -8.56 32.67
CA THR A 19 38.28 -7.76 31.68
C THR A 19 39.61 -8.45 31.36
N ILE A 20 39.89 -8.71 30.09
CA ILE A 20 41.27 -8.88 29.55
C ILE A 20 41.31 -8.14 28.19
N PRO A 21 42.34 -7.32 27.93
CA PRO A 21 42.42 -6.45 26.76
C PRO A 21 43.02 -7.18 25.55
N GLY A 22 42.57 -6.78 24.36
CA GLY A 22 43.14 -7.22 23.08
C GLY A 22 42.64 -6.33 21.96
N SER A 23 43.45 -5.34 21.62
CA SER A 23 43.29 -4.47 20.46
C SER A 23 43.20 -5.26 19.16
N HIS A 24 42.17 -5.01 18.34
CA HIS A 24 42.34 -4.99 16.90
C HIS A 24 41.33 -4.01 16.30
N GLU A 25 41.86 -3.08 15.52
CA GLU A 25 41.14 -2.09 14.73
C GLU A 25 40.13 -2.79 13.80
N THR A 26 38.88 -2.34 13.86
CA THR A 26 37.96 -2.51 12.74
C THR A 26 37.54 -1.13 12.28
N SER A 27 38.09 -0.79 11.12
CA SER A 27 37.82 0.40 10.33
C SER A 27 36.34 0.74 10.34
N SER A 28 36.02 1.98 10.71
CA SER A 28 34.72 2.58 10.47
C SER A 28 34.48 2.64 8.96
N VAL A 29 33.84 1.61 8.42
CA VAL A 29 33.19 1.73 7.12
C VAL A 29 31.92 2.55 7.36
N ASN A 30 32.04 3.85 7.19
CA ASN A 30 30.89 4.72 6.91
C ASN A 30 30.27 4.25 5.59
N ASN A 31 29.38 3.27 5.65
CA ASN A 31 28.44 3.00 4.57
C ASN A 31 27.39 4.12 4.61
N HIS A 32 27.73 5.27 4.03
CA HIS A 32 26.71 6.17 3.54
C HIS A 32 26.09 5.49 2.32
N SER A 33 24.99 4.76 2.57
CA SER A 33 24.16 4.21 1.50
C SER A 33 23.54 5.38 0.74
N PRO A 34 23.80 5.57 -0.57
CA PRO A 34 23.16 6.65 -1.32
C PRO A 34 21.73 6.30 -1.76
N ASN A 35 21.16 5.15 -1.37
CA ASN A 35 19.91 4.66 -1.95
C ASN A 35 18.61 5.11 -1.25
N SER A 36 18.67 5.89 -0.17
CA SER A 36 17.45 6.26 0.56
C SER A 36 16.57 7.28 -0.15
N GLU A 37 17.09 8.03 -1.13
CA GLU A 37 16.31 9.05 -1.84
C GLU A 37 15.56 8.48 -3.05
N THR A 38 16.16 7.54 -3.78
CA THR A 38 15.56 6.94 -4.99
C THR A 38 14.45 5.93 -4.64
N GLU A 39 14.61 5.16 -3.56
CA GLU A 39 13.54 4.26 -3.05
C GLU A 39 12.33 5.04 -2.50
N ASN A 40 12.53 6.27 -2.04
CA ASN A 40 11.46 7.10 -1.47
C ASN A 40 10.57 7.74 -2.55
N GLN A 41 11.15 8.12 -3.70
CA GLN A 41 10.39 8.81 -4.76
C GLN A 41 9.41 7.88 -5.49
N GLY A 42 9.78 6.62 -5.74
CA GLY A 42 8.91 5.65 -6.43
C GLY A 42 7.66 5.25 -5.63
N ASN A 43 7.66 5.49 -4.31
CA ASN A 43 6.57 5.18 -3.40
C ASN A 43 5.72 6.39 -3.00
N ALA A 44 6.10 7.59 -3.41
CA ALA A 44 5.30 8.79 -3.18
C ALA A 44 3.88 8.61 -3.77
N VAL A 45 2.89 9.15 -3.05
CA VAL A 45 1.51 9.27 -3.52
C VAL A 45 1.23 10.76 -3.61
N GLU A 46 1.03 11.25 -4.84
CA GLU A 46 0.71 12.66 -5.11
C GLU A 46 -0.75 12.94 -4.73
N GLN A 47 -1.63 11.96 -4.95
CA GLN A 47 -3.03 12.04 -4.57
C GLN A 47 -3.59 10.64 -4.28
N LEU A 48 -4.34 10.55 -3.17
CA LEU A 48 -5.20 9.42 -2.85
C LEU A 48 -6.64 9.82 -3.17
N THR A 49 -7.33 8.98 -3.95
CA THR A 49 -8.78 9.06 -4.10
C THR A 49 -9.42 7.74 -3.68
N VAL A 50 -10.47 7.81 -2.87
CA VAL A 50 -11.25 6.66 -2.41
C VAL A 50 -12.70 6.93 -2.75
N GLN A 51 -13.36 5.98 -3.41
CA GLN A 51 -14.78 6.07 -3.71
C GLN A 51 -15.52 4.86 -3.12
N ARG A 52 -16.63 5.12 -2.42
CA ARG A 52 -17.60 4.11 -1.95
C ARG A 52 -18.99 4.51 -2.43
N GLY A 53 -19.56 3.76 -3.37
CA GLY A 53 -20.83 4.13 -3.99
C GLY A 53 -20.68 5.45 -4.73
N GLN A 54 -21.46 6.47 -4.36
CA GLN A 54 -21.37 7.81 -4.93
C GLN A 54 -20.42 8.74 -4.16
N ASP A 55 -19.99 8.36 -2.95
CA ASP A 55 -19.15 9.21 -2.10
C ASP A 55 -17.68 9.10 -2.52
N VAL A 56 -17.06 10.25 -2.79
CA VAL A 56 -15.66 10.38 -3.19
C VAL A 56 -14.91 11.18 -2.13
N PHE A 57 -13.73 10.68 -1.77
CA PHE A 57 -12.83 11.31 -0.83
C PHE A 57 -11.45 11.42 -1.47
N THR A 58 -10.92 12.63 -1.50
CA THR A 58 -9.61 12.93 -2.08
C THR A 58 -8.70 13.56 -1.03
N LYS A 59 -7.42 13.17 -1.05
CA LYS A 59 -6.35 13.78 -0.25
C LYS A 59 -5.10 13.96 -1.10
N GLU A 60 -4.64 15.20 -1.23
CA GLU A 60 -3.35 15.53 -1.84
C GLU A 60 -2.21 15.22 -0.86
N HIS A 61 -1.08 14.74 -1.40
CA HIS A 61 0.13 14.39 -0.67
C HIS A 61 -0.12 13.68 0.68
N PRO A 62 -0.90 12.59 0.70
CA PRO A 62 -1.21 11.88 1.93
C PRO A 62 0.05 11.28 2.56
N PRO A 63 0.10 11.17 3.90
CA PRO A 63 1.17 10.43 4.58
C PRO A 63 1.24 8.99 4.07
N LEU A 64 2.43 8.51 3.71
CA LEU A 64 2.62 7.16 3.16
C LEU A 64 2.26 6.04 4.15
N ASN A 65 2.28 6.36 5.46
CA ASN A 65 1.91 5.44 6.52
C ASN A 65 0.39 5.34 6.78
N LEU A 66 -0.45 5.95 5.94
CA LEU A 66 -1.89 5.69 6.00
C LEU A 66 -2.17 4.21 5.71
N GLY A 67 -2.97 3.58 6.56
CA GLY A 67 -3.31 2.17 6.46
C GLY A 67 -3.81 1.79 5.07
N ILE A 68 -4.73 2.58 4.50
CA ILE A 68 -5.28 2.33 3.16
C ILE A 68 -4.22 2.38 2.04
N ILE A 69 -3.21 3.24 2.15
CA ILE A 69 -2.11 3.33 1.18
C ILE A 69 -1.19 2.10 1.32
N THR A 70 -0.93 1.69 2.56
CA THR A 70 -0.15 0.48 2.85
C THR A 70 -0.86 -0.74 2.27
N SER A 71 -2.12 -0.96 2.65
CA SER A 71 -2.97 -2.05 2.14
C SER A 71 -3.06 -2.03 0.61
N ALA A 72 -3.22 -0.87 -0.02
CA ALA A 72 -3.32 -0.77 -1.47
C ALA A 72 -2.00 -1.16 -2.18
N ASN A 73 -0.85 -0.71 -1.68
CA ASN A 73 0.44 -1.12 -2.24
C ASN A 73 0.73 -2.61 -2.00
N GLU A 74 0.26 -3.18 -0.87
CA GLU A 74 0.37 -4.62 -0.59
C GLU A 74 -0.47 -5.45 -1.57
N LEU A 75 -1.73 -5.07 -1.84
CA LEU A 75 -2.55 -5.78 -2.82
C LEU A 75 -1.98 -5.63 -4.25
N TYR A 76 -1.49 -4.44 -4.61
CA TYR A 76 -0.77 -4.26 -5.87
C TYR A 76 0.44 -5.20 -5.97
N THR A 77 1.27 -5.26 -4.93
CA THR A 77 2.45 -6.15 -4.87
C THR A 77 2.06 -7.61 -4.97
N LEU A 78 1.00 -8.01 -4.25
CA LEU A 78 0.47 -9.37 -4.32
C LEU A 78 -0.01 -9.72 -5.73
N ALA A 79 -0.71 -8.79 -6.40
CA ALA A 79 -1.23 -8.98 -7.74
C ALA A 79 -0.11 -9.24 -8.74
N TYR A 80 0.89 -8.36 -8.83
CA TYR A 80 1.91 -8.49 -9.87
C TYR A 80 2.97 -9.56 -9.56
N ARG A 81 3.19 -9.95 -8.29
CA ARG A 81 4.22 -10.95 -7.94
C ARG A 81 3.72 -12.39 -7.83
N LYS A 82 2.46 -12.59 -7.46
CA LYS A 82 2.02 -13.91 -6.96
C LYS A 82 0.65 -14.36 -7.42
N SER A 83 -0.36 -13.51 -7.26
CA SER A 83 -1.76 -13.97 -7.28
C SER A 83 -2.63 -13.31 -8.34
N GLY A 84 -2.11 -12.32 -9.07
CA GLY A 84 -2.85 -11.62 -10.12
C GLY A 84 -2.94 -12.46 -11.39
N GLU A 85 -4.17 -12.75 -11.82
CA GLU A 85 -4.44 -13.23 -13.17
C GLU A 85 -4.46 -12.03 -14.13
N GLU A 86 -3.63 -12.05 -15.17
CA GLU A 86 -3.63 -10.99 -16.16
C GLU A 86 -4.88 -11.07 -17.05
N ILE A 87 -5.73 -10.05 -16.95
CA ILE A 87 -6.95 -9.91 -17.76
C ILE A 87 -6.61 -9.29 -19.13
N GLY A 88 -5.54 -8.48 -19.18
CA GLY A 88 -5.03 -7.85 -20.40
C GLY A 88 -4.89 -6.33 -20.28
N ILE A 89 -4.72 -5.67 -21.42
CA ILE A 89 -4.64 -4.21 -21.53
C ILE A 89 -6.03 -3.65 -21.85
N LYS A 90 -6.42 -2.58 -21.17
CA LYS A 90 -7.66 -1.81 -21.39
C LYS A 90 -7.36 -0.33 -21.55
N THR A 91 -8.26 0.37 -22.23
CA THR A 91 -8.29 1.84 -22.30
C THR A 91 -8.98 2.45 -21.06
N SER A 92 -8.79 3.75 -20.84
CA SER A 92 -9.51 4.46 -19.76
C SER A 92 -11.04 4.39 -19.96
N GLN A 93 -11.48 4.42 -21.23
CA GLN A 93 -12.89 4.30 -21.60
C GLN A 93 -13.47 2.93 -21.24
N GLU A 94 -12.76 1.85 -21.57
CA GLU A 94 -13.20 0.47 -21.27
C GLU A 94 -13.22 0.19 -19.76
N LEU A 95 -12.28 0.76 -19.01
CA LEU A 95 -12.28 0.68 -17.55
C LEU A 95 -13.40 1.51 -16.92
N GLY A 96 -13.84 2.56 -17.61
CA GLY A 96 -14.89 3.46 -17.11
C GLY A 96 -14.47 4.24 -15.87
N PHE A 97 -13.17 4.41 -15.62
CA PHE A 97 -12.60 5.35 -14.64
C PHE A 97 -12.25 6.67 -15.34
N PRO A 98 -12.41 7.82 -14.66
CA PRO A 98 -12.02 9.09 -15.24
C PRO A 98 -10.50 9.15 -15.42
N ILE A 99 -10.02 9.72 -16.53
CA ILE A 99 -8.58 9.92 -16.80
C ILE A 99 -7.96 10.78 -15.70
N GLU A 100 -8.67 11.83 -15.29
CA GLU A 100 -8.27 12.68 -14.17
C GLU A 100 -8.97 12.27 -12.88
N SER A 101 -8.23 12.27 -11.78
CA SER A 101 -8.82 12.06 -10.46
C SER A 101 -9.67 13.27 -10.05
N PRO A 102 -10.78 13.08 -9.33
CA PRO A 102 -11.54 14.17 -8.71
C PRO A 102 -10.62 15.02 -7.82
N LYS A 103 -10.67 16.35 -7.98
CA LYS A 103 -9.83 17.29 -7.22
C LYS A 103 -10.32 17.48 -5.79
N GLU A 104 -11.62 17.34 -5.57
CA GLU A 104 -12.26 17.58 -4.28
C GLU A 104 -13.12 16.38 -3.87
N SER A 105 -13.32 16.25 -2.55
CA SER A 105 -14.23 15.25 -1.99
C SER A 105 -15.68 15.70 -2.21
N GLY A 106 -16.61 14.74 -2.34
CA GLY A 106 -18.02 15.04 -2.57
C GLY A 106 -18.79 13.83 -3.08
N THR A 107 -19.82 14.08 -3.89
CA THR A 107 -20.68 13.04 -4.46
C THR A 107 -20.58 13.06 -5.97
N VAL A 108 -20.52 11.87 -6.60
CA VAL A 108 -20.49 11.71 -8.06
C VAL A 108 -21.68 10.86 -8.54
N GLU A 109 -22.10 11.06 -9.78
CA GLU A 109 -23.27 10.35 -10.34
C GLU A 109 -23.06 8.83 -10.45
N LYS A 110 -21.89 8.42 -10.94
CA LYS A 110 -21.61 7.01 -11.22
C LYS A 110 -21.01 6.32 -10.00
N GLU A 111 -21.77 5.35 -9.50
CA GLU A 111 -21.38 4.47 -8.40
C GLU A 111 -20.17 3.61 -8.76
N ARG A 112 -19.18 3.59 -7.85
CA ARG A 112 -17.99 2.75 -7.94
C ARG A 112 -17.49 2.41 -6.54
N THR A 113 -16.64 1.40 -6.45
CA THR A 113 -15.88 1.08 -5.24
C THR A 113 -14.42 0.93 -5.62
N TYR A 114 -13.59 1.93 -5.29
CA TYR A 114 -12.17 1.90 -5.66
C TYR A 114 -11.28 2.76 -4.77
N ILE A 115 -9.97 2.48 -4.88
CA ILE A 115 -8.87 3.30 -4.40
C ILE A 115 -8.02 3.65 -5.62
N ARG A 116 -7.69 4.92 -5.82
CA ARG A 116 -6.72 5.38 -6.83
C ARG A 116 -5.55 6.03 -6.12
N LEU A 117 -4.36 5.56 -6.48
CA LEU A 117 -3.09 6.15 -6.09
C LEU A 117 -2.52 6.83 -7.34
N VAL A 118 -2.51 8.17 -7.33
CA VAL A 118 -1.74 8.97 -8.29
C VAL A 118 -0.30 8.98 -7.81
N LYS A 119 0.63 8.52 -8.65
CA LYS A 119 2.04 8.37 -8.28
C LYS A 119 2.93 8.91 -9.40
N PRO A 120 4.18 9.31 -9.08
CA PRO A 120 5.16 9.61 -10.09
C PRO A 120 5.37 8.40 -11.02
N PRO A 121 5.61 8.64 -12.33
CA PRO A 121 6.00 7.58 -13.25
C PRO A 121 7.21 6.79 -12.73
N PHE A 122 7.14 5.48 -12.84
CA PHE A 122 8.19 4.55 -12.44
C PHE A 122 8.54 3.63 -13.61
N LEU A 123 9.82 3.65 -13.99
CA LEU A 123 10.42 2.72 -14.93
C LEU A 123 11.40 1.83 -14.15
N PRO A 124 11.14 0.52 -14.01
CA PRO A 124 11.99 -0.37 -13.25
C PRO A 124 13.35 -0.56 -13.92
N ASP A 125 14.43 -0.49 -13.14
CA ASP A 125 15.76 -0.88 -13.59
C ASP A 125 15.83 -2.38 -13.91
N PRO A 126 16.78 -2.82 -14.76
CA PRO A 126 16.97 -4.24 -15.04
C PRO A 126 17.13 -5.08 -13.77
N GLY A 127 16.33 -6.15 -13.66
CA GLY A 127 16.33 -7.04 -12.50
C GLY A 127 15.35 -6.66 -11.39
N VAL A 128 14.72 -5.49 -11.45
CA VAL A 128 13.59 -5.14 -10.57
C VAL A 128 12.34 -5.89 -11.06
N ASN A 129 11.82 -6.77 -10.22
CA ASN A 129 10.57 -7.47 -10.49
C ASN A 129 9.39 -6.58 -10.13
N GLU A 130 9.06 -5.62 -11.00
CA GLU A 130 7.86 -4.78 -10.99
C GLU A 130 7.58 -4.28 -12.42
N PHE A 131 6.33 -3.95 -12.74
CA PHE A 131 6.00 -3.38 -14.05
C PHE A 131 6.28 -1.86 -14.11
N PRO A 132 6.59 -1.30 -15.29
CA PRO A 132 6.46 0.13 -15.53
C PRO A 132 5.06 0.61 -15.13
N ARG A 133 4.96 1.68 -14.34
CA ARG A 133 3.68 2.19 -13.86
C ARG A 133 3.67 3.70 -13.70
N LYS A 134 2.49 4.31 -13.77
CA LYS A 134 2.20 5.64 -13.24
C LYS A 134 1.15 5.53 -12.13
N ASP A 135 -0.13 5.62 -12.48
CA ASP A 135 -1.22 5.48 -11.53
C ASP A 135 -1.58 4.01 -11.27
N ILE A 136 -2.15 3.76 -10.09
CA ILE A 136 -2.68 2.44 -9.71
C ILE A 136 -4.12 2.62 -9.24
N ILE A 137 -5.05 1.83 -9.79
CA ILE A 137 -6.45 1.78 -9.36
C ILE A 137 -6.76 0.37 -8.86
N LEU A 138 -7.19 0.27 -7.61
CA LEU A 138 -7.72 -0.95 -7.02
C LEU A 138 -9.24 -0.83 -6.97
N TYR A 139 -9.97 -1.76 -7.56
CA TYR A 139 -11.42 -1.65 -7.66
C TYR A 139 -12.14 -2.99 -7.55
N VAL A 140 -13.43 -2.88 -7.23
CA VAL A 140 -14.37 -3.99 -7.31
C VAL A 140 -15.24 -3.78 -8.55
N ASP A 141 -15.27 -4.76 -9.45
CA ASP A 141 -16.20 -4.78 -10.58
C ASP A 141 -17.59 -5.22 -10.07
N PRO A 142 -18.68 -4.46 -10.31
CA PRO A 142 -20.02 -4.88 -9.94
C PRO A 142 -20.46 -6.23 -10.53
N GLN A 143 -19.88 -6.65 -11.66
CA GLN A 143 -20.15 -7.95 -12.30
C GLN A 143 -19.35 -9.10 -11.66
N SER A 144 -18.35 -8.80 -10.82
CA SER A 144 -17.53 -9.81 -10.14
C SER A 144 -17.15 -9.30 -8.74
N PRO A 145 -18.14 -9.14 -7.85
CA PRO A 145 -17.97 -8.43 -6.58
C PRO A 145 -17.12 -9.17 -5.54
N ASP A 146 -16.87 -10.46 -5.76
CA ASP A 146 -16.04 -11.31 -4.90
C ASP A 146 -14.54 -11.13 -5.17
N ASP A 147 -14.18 -10.57 -6.33
CA ASP A 147 -12.81 -10.36 -6.76
C ASP A 147 -12.40 -8.88 -6.65
N ALA A 148 -11.10 -8.66 -6.49
CA ALA A 148 -10.51 -7.32 -6.62
C ALA A 148 -9.72 -7.23 -7.91
N PHE A 149 -9.70 -6.04 -8.51
CA PHE A 149 -8.97 -5.76 -9.73
C PHE A 149 -7.94 -4.65 -9.48
N VAL A 150 -6.78 -4.78 -10.10
CA VAL A 150 -5.70 -3.81 -10.03
C VAL A 150 -5.39 -3.37 -11.46
N ALA A 151 -5.76 -2.13 -11.78
CA ALA A 151 -5.39 -1.48 -13.03
C ALA A 151 -4.14 -0.63 -12.83
N ILE A 152 -3.15 -0.83 -13.69
CA ILE A 152 -1.82 -0.22 -13.63
C ILE A 152 -1.64 0.60 -14.90
N GLN A 153 -1.52 1.92 -14.75
CA GLN A 153 -1.38 2.81 -15.90
C GLN A 153 0.04 2.71 -16.49
N ASN A 154 0.13 2.60 -17.80
CA ASN A 154 1.40 2.67 -18.50
C ASN A 154 1.96 4.11 -18.44
N PRO A 155 3.19 4.32 -17.94
CA PRO A 155 3.78 5.65 -17.82
C PRO A 155 4.09 6.32 -19.17
N GLU A 156 4.29 5.54 -20.24
CA GLU A 156 4.60 6.04 -21.59
C GLU A 156 3.35 6.20 -22.45
N LYS A 157 2.25 5.52 -22.09
CA LYS A 157 0.99 5.51 -22.82
C LYS A 157 -0.18 5.64 -21.85
N LEU A 158 -0.52 6.89 -21.50
CA LEU A 158 -1.43 7.19 -20.39
C LEU A 158 -2.86 6.66 -20.55
N ASP A 159 -3.29 6.30 -21.76
CA ASP A 159 -4.58 5.66 -21.96
C ASP A 159 -4.55 4.13 -21.81
N GLU A 160 -3.37 3.50 -21.80
CA GLU A 160 -3.23 2.06 -21.62
C GLU A 160 -3.11 1.68 -20.14
N TRP A 161 -3.96 0.72 -19.73
CA TRP A 161 -3.98 0.16 -18.40
C TRP A 161 -3.84 -1.36 -18.44
N ARG A 162 -2.81 -1.89 -17.79
CA ARG A 162 -2.73 -3.34 -17.54
C ARG A 162 -3.65 -3.70 -16.38
N VAL A 163 -4.47 -4.73 -16.54
CA VAL A 163 -5.44 -5.14 -15.51
C VAL A 163 -5.11 -6.54 -15.00
N LEU A 164 -4.97 -6.64 -13.67
CA LEU A 164 -4.79 -7.89 -12.94
C LEU A 164 -6.02 -8.16 -12.08
N LYS A 165 -6.51 -9.40 -12.07
CA LYS A 165 -7.58 -9.85 -11.17
C LYS A 165 -6.99 -10.65 -10.02
N VAL A 166 -7.38 -10.33 -8.79
CA VAL A 166 -6.99 -11.03 -7.57
C VAL A 166 -8.24 -11.71 -6.99
N SER A 167 -8.33 -13.02 -7.19
CA SER A 167 -9.54 -13.78 -6.89
C SER A 167 -9.84 -13.82 -5.38
N GLY A 168 -11.09 -13.55 -4.99
CA GLY A 168 -11.55 -13.57 -3.60
C GLY A 168 -11.19 -12.33 -2.75
N TYR A 169 -10.52 -11.32 -3.33
CA TYR A 169 -10.09 -10.11 -2.62
C TYR A 169 -11.11 -8.97 -2.64
N GLY A 170 -12.25 -9.11 -3.33
CA GLY A 170 -13.28 -8.07 -3.42
C GLY A 170 -13.82 -7.64 -2.04
N PRO A 171 -14.26 -8.59 -1.18
CA PRO A 171 -14.72 -8.27 0.18
C PRO A 171 -13.64 -7.63 1.05
N TRP A 172 -12.38 -8.05 0.88
CA TRP A 172 -11.25 -7.44 1.59
C TRP A 172 -11.07 -5.98 1.18
N LEU A 173 -11.08 -5.68 -0.12
CA LEU A 173 -10.93 -4.31 -0.62
C LEU A 173 -12.07 -3.39 -0.13
N LYS A 174 -13.31 -3.88 -0.14
CA LYS A 174 -14.46 -3.16 0.41
C LYS A 174 -14.25 -2.80 1.88
N LYS A 175 -13.81 -3.78 2.68
CA LYS A 175 -13.54 -3.59 4.11
C LYS A 175 -12.45 -2.56 4.37
N GLU A 176 -11.37 -2.56 3.59
CA GLU A 176 -10.30 -1.56 3.71
C GLU A 176 -10.79 -0.14 3.40
N ILE A 177 -11.63 0.01 2.36
CA ILE A 177 -12.29 1.27 2.02
C ILE A 177 -13.20 1.71 3.17
N ASP A 178 -14.09 0.84 3.65
CA ASP A 178 -15.02 1.16 4.73
C ASP A 178 -14.29 1.59 6.00
N LEU A 179 -13.23 0.86 6.39
CA LEU A 179 -12.42 1.21 7.56
C LEU A 179 -11.77 2.59 7.42
N TYR A 180 -11.20 2.90 6.25
CA TYR A 180 -10.60 4.21 6.01
C TYR A 180 -11.64 5.33 6.12
N LEU A 181 -12.82 5.14 5.53
CA LEU A 181 -13.89 6.13 5.60
C LEU A 181 -14.37 6.32 7.03
N SER A 182 -14.67 5.25 7.76
CA SER A 182 -15.10 5.35 9.16
C SER A 182 -14.10 6.08 10.05
N LEU A 183 -12.79 5.88 9.84
CA LEU A 183 -11.76 6.55 10.62
C LEU A 183 -11.52 8.03 10.25
N ASN A 184 -11.79 8.42 9.00
CA ASN A 184 -11.46 9.77 8.51
C ASN A 184 -12.68 10.68 8.32
N THR A 185 -13.87 10.11 8.20
CA THR A 185 -15.11 10.84 7.91
C THR A 185 -16.18 10.59 8.96
N GLY A 186 -16.02 9.57 9.81
CA GLY A 186 -17.02 9.16 10.80
C GLY A 186 -18.26 8.49 10.20
N LEU A 187 -18.15 7.96 8.97
CA LEU A 187 -19.23 7.30 8.21
C LEU A 187 -19.07 5.78 8.06
#